data_AF-A0A1V5RUL7-F1
#
_entry.id   AF-A0A1V5RUL7-F1
#
_cell.length_a   1.000
_cell.length_b   1.000
_cell.length_c   1.000
_cell.angle_alpha   90.00
_cell.angle_beta   90.00
_cell.angle_gamma   90.00
#
_symmetry.space_group_name_H-M   'P 1'
#
loop_
_entity.id
_entity.type
_entity.pdbx_description
1 polymer ?
#
loop_
_entity_poly.entity_id
_entity_poly.type
_entity_poly.pdbx_seq_one_letter_code
_entity_poly.pdbx_strand_id
1 'polypeptide(L)' 'MDIFKKPFHGKHIKQNGSFTSIAVVKPGKTAEGLDYVDGISGGTMTSQGVNNMLKEGMGQYVEFLNK' A
#
# COMPACT_ATOMS: atom_id res chain seq x y z
N MET A 1 -13.11 6.44 11.58
CA MET A 1 -11.66 6.52 11.25
C MET A 1 -11.06 5.16 10.88
N ASP A 2 -11.80 4.05 11.04
CA ASP A 2 -11.35 2.70 10.67
C ASP A 2 -11.50 2.34 9.19
N ILE A 3 -12.28 3.13 8.43
CA ILE A 3 -12.61 2.84 7.02
C ILE A 3 -11.34 2.77 6.15
N PHE A 4 -10.35 3.64 6.41
CA PHE A 4 -9.10 3.64 5.64
C PHE A 4 -8.06 2.66 6.18
N LYS A 5 -7.94 2.51 7.51
CA LYS A 5 -6.87 1.71 8.13
C LYS A 5 -7.16 0.22 8.12
N LYS A 6 -8.41 -0.18 8.39
CA LYS A 6 -8.81 -1.59 8.50
C LYS A 6 -8.53 -2.41 7.22
N PRO A 7 -8.71 -1.87 6.00
CA PRO A 7 -8.38 -2.60 4.76
C PRO A 7 -6.92 -3.01 4.61
N PHE A 8 -5.98 -2.38 5.33
CA PHE A 8 -4.57 -2.77 5.33
C PHE A 8 -4.30 -4.07 6.08
N HIS A 9 -5.19 -4.50 6.98
CA HIS A 9 -4.98 -5.73 7.74
C HIS A 9 -4.98 -6.96 6.80
N GLY A 10 -4.00 -7.83 6.97
CA GLY A 10 -3.80 -9.02 6.14
C GLY A 10 -3.25 -8.74 4.74
N LYS A 11 -2.89 -7.49 4.43
CA LYS A 11 -2.18 -7.13 3.19
C LYS A 11 -0.68 -7.37 3.35
N HIS A 12 -0.02 -7.72 2.27
CA HIS A 12 1.37 -8.10 2.22
C HIS A 12 2.19 -7.07 1.44
N ILE A 13 3.30 -6.66 2.03
CA ILE A 13 4.29 -5.77 1.40
C ILE A 13 5.32 -6.54 0.57
N LYS A 14 5.22 -7.87 0.54
CA LYS A 14 6.06 -8.77 -0.24
C LYS A 14 5.20 -9.82 -0.92
N GLN A 15 5.58 -10.18 -2.14
CA GLN A 15 5.03 -11.32 -2.87
C GLN A 15 6.17 -12.07 -3.53
N ASN A 16 6.15 -13.40 -3.45
CA ASN A 16 7.16 -14.28 -4.07
C ASN A 16 8.62 -13.90 -3.71
N GLY A 17 8.85 -13.46 -2.47
CA GLY A 17 10.18 -13.05 -1.98
C GLY A 17 10.63 -11.64 -2.38
N SER A 18 9.86 -10.94 -3.23
CA SER A 18 10.15 -9.59 -3.68
C SER A 18 9.30 -8.55 -2.94
N PHE A 19 9.87 -7.39 -2.65
CA PHE A 19 9.13 -6.25 -2.09
C PHE A 19 8.19 -5.66 -3.14
N THR A 20 6.92 -5.53 -2.77
CA THR A 20 5.83 -5.05 -3.65
C THR A 20 5.11 -3.84 -3.08
N SER A 21 5.28 -3.51 -1.79
CA SER A 21 4.46 -2.50 -1.08
C SER A 21 2.95 -2.84 -1.12
N ILE A 22 2.11 -1.90 -0.68
CA ILE A 22 0.65 -1.94 -0.79
C ILE A 22 0.19 -0.71 -1.57
N ALA A 23 -0.56 -0.92 -2.65
CA ALA A 23 -1.07 0.16 -3.50
C ALA A 23 -2.27 0.87 -2.85
N VAL A 24 -2.32 2.20 -2.95
CA VAL A 24 -3.52 2.98 -2.62
C VAL A 24 -4.15 3.48 -3.91
N VAL A 25 -5.28 2.89 -4.30
CA VAL A 25 -5.91 3.11 -5.61
C VAL A 25 -7.22 3.88 -5.48
N LYS A 26 -7.73 4.42 -6.59
CA LYS A 26 -9.07 5.03 -6.57
C LYS A 26 -10.11 3.97 -6.17
N PRO A 27 -11.16 4.34 -5.41
CA PRO A 27 -12.19 3.41 -4.99
C PRO A 27 -12.72 2.55 -6.15
N GLY A 28 -12.74 1.23 -5.95
CA GLY A 28 -13.22 0.26 -6.95
C GLY A 28 -12.24 -0.04 -8.07
N LYS A 29 -10.97 0.35 -7.94
CA LYS A 29 -9.87 -0.09 -8.82
C LYS A 29 -9.02 -1.16 -8.14
N THR A 30 -8.22 -1.84 -8.94
CA THR A 30 -7.28 -2.88 -8.50
C THR A 30 -5.85 -2.48 -8.89
N ALA A 31 -4.86 -3.14 -8.29
CA ALA A 31 -3.47 -3.08 -8.73
C ALA A 31 -2.98 -4.50 -9.00
N GLU A 32 -2.65 -4.81 -10.25
CA GLU A 32 -2.24 -6.15 -10.64
C GLU A 32 -0.90 -6.53 -9.99
N GLY A 33 -0.81 -7.73 -9.45
CA GLY A 33 0.39 -8.23 -8.78
C GLY A 33 0.74 -7.50 -7.48
N LEU A 34 -0.17 -6.69 -6.94
CA LEU A 34 0.01 -5.95 -5.69
C LEU A 34 -1.22 -6.14 -4.80
N ASP A 35 -0.97 -6.23 -3.50
CA ASP A 35 -2.02 -5.97 -2.54
C ASP A 35 -2.40 -4.48 -2.58
N TYR A 36 -3.69 -4.17 -2.48
CA TYR A 36 -4.18 -2.79 -2.61
C TYR A 36 -5.32 -2.46 -1.64
N VAL A 37 -5.52 -1.17 -1.39
CA VAL A 37 -6.66 -0.62 -0.66
C VAL A 37 -7.26 0.56 -1.41
N ASP A 38 -8.53 0.86 -1.13
CA ASP A 38 -9.18 2.06 -1.63
C ASP A 38 -8.62 3.32 -0.94
N GLY A 39 -8.31 4.32 -1.75
CA GLY A 39 -8.03 5.68 -1.34
C GLY A 39 -9.29 6.44 -0.94
N ILE A 40 -9.12 7.67 -0.46
CA ILE A 40 -10.24 8.50 -0.01
C ILE A 40 -10.80 9.31 -1.17
N SER A 41 -12.12 9.22 -1.39
CA SER A 41 -12.82 10.06 -2.36
C SER A 41 -12.65 11.55 -2.03
N GLY A 42 -12.31 12.37 -3.04
CA GLY A 42 -11.94 13.77 -2.85
C GLY A 42 -10.53 14.00 -2.26
N GLY A 43 -9.81 12.93 -1.89
CA GLY A 43 -8.47 12.98 -1.30
C GLY A 43 -7.38 12.39 -2.20
N THR A 44 -7.45 12.60 -3.52
CA THR A 44 -6.53 11.98 -4.49
C THR A 44 -5.06 12.26 -4.19
N MET A 45 -4.69 13.52 -3.94
CA MET A 45 -3.29 13.90 -3.66
C MET A 45 -2.79 13.25 -2.36
N THR A 46 -3.61 13.23 -1.32
CA THR A 46 -3.28 12.56 -0.06
C THR A 46 -3.15 11.05 -0.24
N SER A 47 -4.03 10.43 -1.02
CA SER A 47 -4.00 8.99 -1.31
C SER A 47 -2.73 8.60 -2.08
N GLN A 48 -2.32 9.41 -3.06
CA GLN A 48 -1.04 9.24 -3.76
C GLN A 48 0.15 9.47 -2.82
N GLY A 49 0.06 10.44 -1.90
CA GLY A 49 1.07 10.65 -0.87
C GLY A 49 1.27 9.41 0.02
N VAL A 50 0.18 8.78 0.47
CA VAL A 50 0.25 7.54 1.26
C VAL A 50 0.81 6.38 0.42
N ASN A 51 0.41 6.26 -0.84
CA ASN A 51 0.96 5.26 -1.76
C ASN A 51 2.49 5.37 -1.86
N ASN A 52 3.00 6.60 -2.05
CA ASN A 52 4.42 6.86 -2.16
C ASN A 52 5.14 6.66 -0.82
N MET A 53 4.56 7.15 0.29
CA MET A 53 5.07 6.95 1.64
C MET A 53 5.27 5.47 1.97
N LEU A 54 4.31 4.60 1.62
CA LEU A 54 4.43 3.16 1.85
C LEU A 54 5.57 2.56 1.03
N LYS A 55 5.63 2.89 -0.27
CA LYS A 55 6.65 2.38 -1.19
C LYS A 55 8.05 2.82 -0.77
N GLU A 56 8.25 4.12 -0.54
CA GLU A 56 9.55 4.71 -0.23
C GLU A 56 9.96 4.38 1.20
N GLY A 57 9.05 4.58 2.16
CA GLY A 57 9.30 4.36 3.58
C GLY A 57 9.63 2.90 3.87
N MET A 58 8.79 1.95 3.43
CA MET A 58 9.08 0.53 3.66
C MET A 58 10.20 -0.01 2.77
N GLY A 59 10.41 0.62 1.61
CA GLY A 59 11.55 0.33 0.73
C GLY A 59 12.90 0.45 1.45
N GLN A 60 13.05 1.42 2.35
CA GLN A 60 14.25 1.60 3.16
C GLN A 60 14.49 0.45 4.17
N TYR A 61 13.45 -0.32 4.51
CA TYR A 61 13.54 -1.42 5.47
C TYR A 61 13.57 -2.80 4.82
N VAL A 62 13.63 -2.89 3.49
CA VAL A 62 13.54 -4.19 2.78
C VAL A 62 14.61 -5.17 3.25
N GLU A 63 15.85 -4.72 3.43
CA GLU A 63 16.94 -5.56 3.93
C GLU A 63 16.67 -6.09 5.34
N PHE A 64 16.13 -5.23 6.23
CA PHE A 64 15.75 -5.64 7.59
C PHE A 64 14.60 -6.64 7.55
N LEU A 65 13.57 -6.39 6.74
CA LEU A 65 12.39 -7.24 6.62
C LEU A 65 12.71 -8.60 5.97
N ASN A 66 13.82 -8.72 5.23
CA ASN A 66 14.28 -9.94 4.58
C ASN A 66 15.13 -10.84 5.51
N LYS A 67 15.43 -10.38 6.72
CA LYS A 67 16.10 -11.17 7.77
C LYS A 67 15.06 -11.91 8.61
#